data_AF-A0A8S9J9X3-F1
#
_entry.id   AF-A0A8S9J9X3-F1
#
_cell.length_a   1.000
_cell.length_b   1.000
_cell.length_c   1.000
_cell.angle_alpha   90.00
_cell.angle_beta   90.00
_cell.angle_gamma   90.00
#
_symmetry.space_group_name_H-M   'P 1'
#
loop_
_entity.id
_entity.type
_entity.pdbx_description
1 polymer ?
#
loop_
_entity_poly.entity_id
_entity_poly.type
_entity_poly.pdbx_seq_one_letter_code
_entity_poly.pdbx_strand_id
1 'polypeptide(L)'
;NRAPQYNNIIRFQYRTNSSRLLKWQRGFPTKCVCGSDVTTYTSKSTAKPGRPYFRCAASRKDGHLFKWVEDGMYEEVQDLLQRVERMEMNELNLEVQNVKEEVLQCKSEREGNK
;
A
#
# COMPACT_ATOMS: atom_id res chain seq x y z
N ASN A 1 -36.19 2.42 -3.36
CA ASN A 1 -35.32 1.81 -4.38
C ASN A 1 -34.79 2.86 -5.37
N ARG A 2 -33.63 3.47 -5.08
CA ARG A 2 -32.52 3.72 -6.03
C ARG A 2 -31.41 4.48 -5.29
N ALA A 3 -30.27 3.83 -5.06
CA ALA A 3 -29.08 4.47 -4.50
C ALA A 3 -28.48 5.46 -5.52
N PRO A 4 -27.91 6.61 -5.11
CA PRO A 4 -27.21 7.50 -6.02
C PRO A 4 -25.85 6.89 -6.40
N GLN A 5 -25.52 6.98 -7.69
CA GLN A 5 -24.28 6.46 -8.25
C GLN A 5 -23.11 7.37 -7.85
N TYR A 6 -22.22 6.87 -7.00
CA TYR A 6 -20.97 7.54 -6.65
C TYR A 6 -19.91 7.20 -7.69
N ASN A 7 -19.89 7.94 -8.80
CA ASN A 7 -18.77 7.89 -9.77
C ASN A 7 -18.07 9.26 -9.81
N ASN A 8 -17.33 9.57 -8.74
CA ASN A 8 -16.37 10.67 -8.71
C ASN A 8 -14.97 10.09 -8.50
N ILE A 9 -14.44 9.44 -9.53
CA ILE A 9 -13.00 9.16 -9.62
C ILE A 9 -12.33 10.52 -9.76
N ILE A 10 -11.84 11.08 -8.66
CA ILE A 10 -11.02 12.28 -8.70
C ILE A 10 -9.74 11.92 -9.44
N ARG A 11 -9.65 12.32 -10.72
CA ARG A 11 -8.40 12.29 -11.48
C ARG A 11 -7.46 13.35 -10.90
N PHE A 12 -6.75 12.99 -9.84
CA PHE A 12 -5.64 13.78 -9.31
C PHE A 12 -4.43 13.62 -10.22
N GLN A 13 -4.22 14.62 -11.07
CA GLN A 13 -3.11 14.68 -12.00
C GLN A 13 -1.84 15.12 -11.26
N TYR A 14 -1.05 14.18 -10.74
CA TYR A 14 0.27 14.50 -10.18
C TYR A 14 1.36 14.18 -11.19
N ARG A 15 2.06 15.23 -11.60
CA ARG A 15 3.21 15.23 -12.50
C ARG A 15 4.37 14.50 -11.82
N THR A 16 4.53 13.21 -12.10
CA THR A 16 5.70 12.42 -11.66
C THR A 16 6.90 12.75 -12.55
N ASN A 17 7.63 13.82 -12.23
CA ASN A 17 8.98 14.04 -12.75
C ASN A 17 9.99 13.67 -11.67
N SER A 18 10.33 12.38 -11.55
CA SER A 18 11.62 11.98 -10.96
C SER A 18 11.95 10.54 -11.32
N SER A 19 12.13 10.30 -12.61
CA SER A 19 12.85 9.12 -13.07
C SER A 19 14.33 9.32 -12.74
N ARG A 20 14.91 8.39 -11.94
CA ARG A 20 16.35 8.10 -11.75
C ARG A 20 17.10 8.58 -10.49
N LEU A 21 16.50 8.74 -9.31
CA LEU A 21 17.30 8.78 -8.07
C LEU A 21 16.62 7.99 -6.96
N LEU A 22 17.11 6.76 -6.78
CA LEU A 22 17.06 5.90 -5.59
C LEU A 22 15.67 5.73 -4.95
N LYS A 23 15.16 4.49 -4.98
CA LYS A 23 14.12 3.89 -4.12
C LYS A 23 13.92 4.68 -2.80
N TRP A 24 13.20 5.79 -2.86
CA TRP A 24 12.70 6.46 -1.69
C TRP A 24 11.85 5.42 -0.98
N GLN A 25 12.15 5.15 0.29
CA GLN A 25 11.51 4.08 1.04
C GLN A 25 10.00 4.14 0.79
N ARG A 26 9.48 3.06 0.18
CA ARG A 26 8.06 2.93 -0.05
C ARG A 26 7.36 3.00 1.31
N GLY A 27 6.21 3.66 1.36
CA GLY A 27 5.49 3.91 2.59
C GLY A 27 6.06 5.06 3.41
N PHE A 28 6.07 4.91 4.74
CA PHE A 28 6.55 5.95 5.65
C PHE A 28 8.07 5.86 5.91
N PRO A 29 8.86 6.87 5.49
CA PRO A 29 10.31 6.84 5.67
C PRO A 29 10.68 7.05 7.14
N THR A 30 11.51 6.17 7.68
CA THR A 30 12.01 6.26 9.06
C THR A 30 13.40 6.87 9.16
N LYS A 31 14.20 6.77 8.07
CA LYS A 31 15.56 7.31 7.98
C LYS A 31 15.79 8.03 6.66
N CYS A 32 16.62 9.07 6.70
CA CYS A 32 17.17 9.71 5.51
C CYS A 32 18.36 8.91 4.96
N VAL A 33 18.71 9.12 3.69
CA VAL A 33 19.91 8.53 3.04
C VAL A 33 21.23 8.88 3.74
N CYS A 34 21.26 9.92 4.58
CA CYS A 34 22.41 10.30 5.38
C CYS A 34 22.45 9.62 6.77
N GLY A 35 21.52 8.69 7.05
CA GLY A 35 21.40 7.98 8.33
C GLY A 35 20.63 8.73 9.42
N SER A 36 20.35 10.02 9.22
CA SER A 36 19.60 10.83 10.19
C SER A 36 18.11 10.49 10.24
N ASP A 37 17.48 10.82 11.36
CA ASP A 37 16.04 10.68 11.54
C ASP A 37 15.22 11.55 10.60
N VAL A 38 13.94 11.18 10.50
CA VAL A 38 12.93 11.87 9.71
C VAL A 38 11.99 12.61 10.65
N THR A 39 11.63 13.83 10.27
CA THR A 39 10.66 14.65 11.00
C THR A 39 9.56 15.11 10.04
N THR A 40 8.34 15.19 10.55
CA THR A 40 7.20 15.71 9.81
C THR A 40 7.12 17.23 9.98
N TYR A 41 6.98 17.94 8.88
CA TYR A 41 6.82 19.38 8.84
C TYR A 41 5.55 19.75 8.10
N THR A 42 5.01 20.93 8.40
CA THR A 42 3.86 21.49 7.70
C THR A 42 4.32 22.53 6.68
N SER A 43 3.85 22.42 5.44
CA SER A 43 4.13 23.38 4.37
C SER A 43 3.53 24.73 4.71
N LYS A 44 4.38 25.76 4.68
CA LYS A 44 4.00 27.17 4.79
C LYS A 44 3.89 27.85 3.42
N SER A 45 4.00 27.09 2.33
CA SER A 45 3.96 27.65 0.98
C SER A 45 2.55 28.10 0.62
N THR A 46 2.44 29.19 -0.15
CA THR A 46 1.15 29.72 -0.63
C THR A 46 0.43 28.77 -1.58
N ALA A 47 1.17 27.95 -2.32
CA ALA A 47 0.61 27.00 -3.28
C ALA A 47 -0.01 25.76 -2.60
N LYS A 48 0.58 25.28 -1.49
CA LYS A 48 0.10 24.13 -0.73
C LYS A 48 0.21 24.40 0.77
N PRO A 49 -0.56 25.35 1.32
CA PRO A 49 -0.50 25.70 2.73
C PRO A 49 -1.05 24.56 3.58
N GLY A 50 -0.47 24.34 4.76
CA GLY A 50 -0.95 23.35 5.72
C GLY A 50 -0.64 21.88 5.37
N ARG A 51 -0.07 21.61 4.19
CA ARG A 51 0.18 20.22 3.75
C ARG A 51 1.39 19.61 4.47
N PRO A 52 1.27 18.45 5.14
CA PRO A 52 2.39 17.84 5.85
C PRO A 52 3.32 17.06 4.93
N TYR A 53 4.62 17.08 5.22
CA TYR A 53 5.66 16.33 4.50
C TYR A 53 6.74 15.79 5.45
N PHE A 54 7.30 14.65 5.10
CA PHE A 54 8.48 14.05 5.73
C PHE A 54 9.74 14.72 5.20
N ARG A 55 10.69 14.99 6.10
CA ARG A 55 11.99 15.55 5.75
C ARG A 55 13.10 15.06 6.68
N CYS A 56 14.33 15.05 6.17
CA CYS A 56 15.52 14.83 6.99
C CYS A 56 15.59 15.83 8.15
N ALA A 57 15.84 15.32 9.37
CA ALA A 57 16.00 16.14 10.56
C ALA A 57 17.32 16.94 10.56
N ALA A 58 18.37 16.40 9.93
CA ALA A 58 19.72 16.97 9.99
C ALA A 58 20.02 17.99 8.88
N SER A 59 19.37 17.91 7.72
CA SER A 59 19.74 18.73 6.55
C SER A 59 18.57 19.02 5.63
N ARG A 60 18.60 20.24 5.07
CA ARG A 60 17.62 20.75 4.11
C ARG A 60 18.15 20.85 2.68
N LYS A 61 19.38 20.37 2.43
CA LYS A 61 20.03 20.41 1.12
C LYS A 61 19.42 19.39 0.16
N ASP A 62 19.64 19.61 -1.13
CA ASP A 62 19.26 18.64 -2.17
C ASP A 62 19.97 17.29 -1.94
N GLY A 63 19.30 16.21 -2.31
CA GLY A 63 19.75 14.83 -2.03
C GLY A 63 19.31 14.28 -0.67
N HIS A 64 18.75 15.11 0.22
CA HIS A 64 18.11 14.62 1.45
C HIS A 64 16.61 14.35 1.26
N LEU A 65 16.06 13.56 2.19
CA LEU A 65 14.67 13.17 2.19
C LEU A 65 13.71 14.34 2.10
N PHE A 66 12.81 14.27 1.13
CA PHE A 66 11.59 15.04 1.03
C PHE A 66 10.50 14.14 0.44
N LYS A 67 9.40 13.96 1.16
CA LYS A 67 8.24 13.18 0.68
C LYS A 67 6.96 13.73 1.29
N TRP A 68 5.88 13.84 0.51
CA TRP A 68 4.59 14.22 1.07
C TRP A 68 4.00 13.09 1.90
N VAL A 69 3.31 13.44 3.00
CA VAL A 69 2.70 12.42 3.87
C VAL A 69 1.65 11.62 3.12
N GLU A 70 0.86 12.26 2.25
CA GLU A 70 -0.18 11.59 1.49
C GLU A 70 0.39 10.58 0.49
N ASP A 71 1.56 10.86 -0.08
CA ASP A 71 2.22 9.92 -0.99
C ASP A 71 2.68 8.67 -0.21
N GLY A 72 3.27 8.86 0.97
CA GLY A 72 3.62 7.74 1.86
C GLY A 72 2.40 6.95 2.33
N MET A 73 1.30 7.63 2.67
CA MET A 73 0.07 7.00 3.11
C MET A 73 -0.57 6.19 1.98
N TYR A 74 -0.59 6.72 0.76
CA TYR A 74 -1.11 6.01 -0.40
C TYR A 74 -0.34 4.72 -0.66
N GLU A 75 0.98 4.76 -0.58
CA GLU A 75 1.83 3.58 -0.76
C GLU A 75 1.59 2.53 0.33
N GLU A 76 1.46 2.93 1.60
CA GLU A 76 1.12 2.02 2.71
C GLU A 76 -0.25 1.36 2.49
N VAL A 77 -1.26 2.14 2.09
CA VAL A 77 -2.61 1.62 1.82
C VAL A 77 -2.57 0.62 0.66
N GLN A 78 -1.83 0.89 -0.40
CA GLN A 78 -1.66 -0.05 -1.50
C GLN A 78 -1.01 -1.36 -1.05
N ASP A 79 0.03 -1.29 -0.22
CA ASP A 79 0.71 -2.48 0.31
C ASP A 79 -0.18 -3.30 1.24
N LEU A 80 -1.00 -2.63 2.05
CA LEU A 80 -1.99 -3.27 2.92
C LEU A 80 -3.08 -3.96 2.09
N LEU A 81 -3.64 -3.30 1.07
CA LEU A 81 -4.63 -3.91 0.18
C LEU A 81 -4.08 -5.17 -0.47
N GLN A 82 -2.87 -5.10 -1.03
CA GLN A 82 -2.24 -6.26 -1.65
C GLN A 82 -1.98 -7.40 -0.64
N ARG A 83 -1.74 -7.07 0.64
CA ARG A 83 -1.56 -8.07 1.70
C ARG A 83 -2.89 -8.71 2.08
N VAL A 84 -3.97 -7.94 2.17
CA VAL A 84 -5.33 -8.45 2.44
C VAL A 84 -5.76 -9.41 1.34
N GLU A 85 -5.64 -9.01 0.07
CA GLU A 85 -5.99 -9.86 -1.08
C GLU A 85 -5.25 -11.21 -1.04
N ARG A 86 -3.96 -11.20 -0.67
CA ARG A 86 -3.19 -12.44 -0.52
C ARG A 86 -3.66 -13.30 0.64
N MET A 87 -4.07 -12.70 1.76
CA MET A 87 -4.57 -13.44 2.91
C MET A 87 -5.90 -14.11 2.59
N GLU A 88 -6.83 -13.37 1.97
CA GLU A 88 -8.13 -13.90 1.50
C GLU A 88 -7.93 -15.05 0.50
N MET A 89 -6.98 -14.91 -0.43
CA MET A 89 -6.66 -15.96 -1.39
C MET A 89 -6.08 -17.21 -0.72
N ASN A 90 -5.23 -17.04 0.29
CA ASN A 90 -4.67 -18.15 1.06
C ASN A 90 -5.75 -18.89 1.86
N GLU A 91 -6.69 -18.15 2.46
CA GLU A 91 -7.83 -18.74 3.20
C GLU A 91 -8.73 -19.57 2.27
N LEU A 92 -9.12 -19.00 1.12
CA LEU A 92 -9.88 -19.73 0.11
C LEU A 92 -9.15 -20.98 -0.40
N ASN A 93 -7.83 -20.92 -0.57
CA ASN A 93 -7.05 -22.10 -0.96
C ASN A 93 -7.10 -23.22 0.08
N LEU A 94 -7.08 -22.88 1.37
CA LEU A 94 -7.18 -23.87 2.44
C LEU A 94 -8.55 -24.53 2.45
N GLU A 95 -9.62 -23.74 2.28
CA GLU A 95 -10.99 -24.29 2.16
C GLU A 95 -11.12 -25.21 0.94
N VAL A 96 -10.58 -24.82 -0.22
CA VAL A 96 -10.58 -25.65 -1.42
C VAL A 96 -9.80 -26.94 -1.23
N GLN A 97 -8.67 -26.91 -0.51
CA GLN A 97 -7.90 -28.12 -0.18
C GLN A 97 -8.70 -29.07 0.71
N ASN A 98 -9.34 -28.56 1.76
CA ASN A 98 -10.19 -29.37 2.66
C ASN A 98 -11.34 -30.03 1.88
N VAL A 99 -12.08 -29.26 1.07
CA VAL A 99 -13.17 -29.79 0.24
C VAL A 99 -12.65 -30.84 -0.74
N LYS A 100 -11.46 -30.64 -1.31
CA LYS A 100 -10.86 -31.61 -2.22
C LYS A 100 -10.54 -32.94 -1.51
N GLU A 101 -10.05 -32.88 -0.28
CA GLU A 101 -9.79 -34.07 0.55
C GLU A 101 -11.10 -34.80 0.90
N GLU A 102 -12.14 -34.09 1.34
CA GLU A 102 -13.46 -34.66 1.62
C GLU A 102 -14.08 -35.34 0.39
N VAL A 103 -13.95 -34.72 -0.79
CA VAL A 103 -14.41 -35.31 -2.05
C VAL A 103 -13.65 -36.59 -2.40
N LEU A 104 -12.33 -36.63 -2.16
CA LEU A 104 -11.52 -37.83 -2.39
C LEU A 104 -11.94 -38.96 -1.45
N GLN A 105 -12.17 -38.65 -0.17
CA GLN A 105 -12.67 -39.61 0.80
C GLN A 105 -14.03 -40.18 0.37
N CYS A 106 -15.00 -39.32 0.05
CA CYS A 106 -16.33 -39.74 -0.41
C CYS A 106 -16.27 -40.62 -1.68
N LYS A 107 -15.30 -40.41 -2.57
CA LYS A 107 -15.10 -41.26 -3.76
C LYS A 107 -14.61 -42.65 -3.36
N SER A 108 -13.62 -42.73 -2.48
CA SER A 108 -13.08 -44.02 -2.02
C SER A 108 -14.12 -44.88 -1.28
N GLU A 109 -14.97 -44.27 -0.46
CA GLU A 109 -16.05 -44.97 0.26
C GLU A 109 -17.11 -45.56 -0.69
N ARG A 110 -17.40 -44.87 -1.81
CA ARG A 110 -18.35 -45.38 -2.84
C ARG A 110 -17.77 -46.53 -3.65
N GLU A 111 -16.46 -46.58 -3.81
CA GLU A 111 -15.77 -47.63 -4.57
C GLU A 111 -15.56 -48.89 -3.72
N GLY A 112 -15.35 -48.76 -2.41
CA GLY A 112 -15.22 -49.90 -1.48
C GLY A 112 -16.55 -50.58 -1.09
N ASN A 113 -17.70 -49.95 -1.35
CA ASN A 113 -19.04 -50.50 -1.10
C ASN A 113 -19.67 -51.20 -2.33
N LYS A 114 -18.89 -51.47 -3.39
CA LYS A 114 -19.30 -52.24 -4.58
C LYS A 114 -18.63 -53.60 -4.60
#